data_AF-A0A146JBV2-F1
#
_entry.id   AF-A0A146JBV2-F1
#
_cell.length_a   1.000
_cell.length_b   1.000
_cell.length_c   1.000
_cell.angle_alpha   90.00
_cell.angle_beta   90.00
_cell.angle_gamma   90.00
#
_symmetry.space_group_name_H-M   'P 1'
#
loop_
_entity.id
_entity.type
_entity.pdbx_description
1 polymer ?
#
loop_
_entity_poly.entity_id
_entity_poly.type
_entity_poly.pdbx_seq_one_letter_code
_entity_poly.pdbx_strand_id
1 'polypeptide(L)'
;MFLAYISIAPGMAIFFLKLETEFAEYYDRYYRSVREGATLQKIYEYGDEMILSARNVILDTMRIQGIAFIIFLLFDTFLLKIFNISLLYIPLLHILMLGTYLQLVFMAIIAILNYFDRRLEAMISSLIFAITNFIFSLITVYLGPYYYGYGFVFSLLVSNIVAIILLRRFLNEVHYQTFMLN
;
A
#
# COMPACT_ATOMS: atom_id res chain seq x y z
N MET A 1 2.88 11.27 -16.37
CA MET A 1 3.00 9.94 -15.71
C MET A 1 4.37 9.70 -15.12
N PHE A 2 5.48 9.74 -15.88
CA PHE A 2 6.83 9.44 -15.37
C PHE A 2 7.22 10.19 -14.08
N LEU A 3 7.03 11.52 -14.03
CA LEU A 3 7.33 12.32 -12.83
C LEU A 3 6.55 11.89 -11.57
N ALA A 4 5.30 11.49 -11.73
CA ALA A 4 4.48 11.01 -10.61
C ALA A 4 4.94 9.62 -10.09
N TYR A 5 5.60 8.83 -10.93
CA TYR A 5 6.24 7.57 -10.49
C TYR A 5 7.63 7.80 -9.92
N ILE A 6 8.33 8.90 -10.23
CA ILE A 6 9.55 9.27 -9.49
C ILE A 6 9.19 9.67 -8.05
N SER A 7 8.05 10.34 -7.85
CA SER A 7 7.67 10.84 -6.53
C SER A 7 7.40 9.74 -5.50
N ILE A 8 7.12 8.50 -5.92
CA ILE A 8 6.86 7.34 -5.05
C ILE A 8 8.14 6.68 -4.51
N ALA A 9 9.31 7.02 -5.08
CA ALA A 9 10.56 6.31 -4.80
C ALA A 9 10.98 6.30 -3.31
N PRO A 10 10.86 7.42 -2.55
CA PRO A 10 11.20 7.42 -1.13
C PRO A 10 10.32 6.47 -0.31
N GLY A 11 9.00 6.46 -0.58
CA GLY A 11 8.07 5.56 0.08
C GLY A 11 8.32 4.10 -0.27
N MET A 12 8.59 3.79 -1.53
CA MET A 12 8.98 2.43 -1.96
C MET A 12 10.22 1.92 -1.24
N ALA A 13 11.25 2.77 -1.08
CA ALA A 13 12.49 2.39 -0.41
C ALA A 13 12.25 2.04 1.07
N ILE A 14 11.48 2.87 1.79
CA ILE A 14 11.13 2.61 3.19
C ILE A 14 10.22 1.39 3.32
N PHE A 15 9.24 1.24 2.44
CA PHE A 15 8.36 0.08 2.40
C PHE A 15 9.17 -1.21 2.27
N PHE A 16 10.06 -1.30 1.28
CA PHE A 16 10.87 -2.49 1.05
C PHE A 16 11.79 -2.77 2.25
N LEU A 17 12.49 -1.76 2.76
CA LEU A 17 13.35 -1.91 3.92
C LEU A 17 12.57 -2.46 5.12
N LYS A 18 11.44 -1.85 5.48
CA LYS A 18 10.64 -2.28 6.63
C LYS A 18 10.03 -3.66 6.45
N LEU A 19 9.56 -3.99 5.25
CA LEU A 19 8.98 -5.30 4.98
C LEU A 19 10.04 -6.40 5.11
N GLU A 20 11.20 -6.21 4.50
CA GLU A 20 12.25 -7.24 4.40
C GLU A 20 13.09 -7.37 5.67
N THR A 21 13.31 -6.28 6.41
CA THR A 21 14.15 -6.35 7.62
C THR A 21 13.32 -6.43 8.89
N GLU A 22 12.36 -5.51 9.07
CA GLU A 22 11.65 -5.39 10.34
C GLU A 22 10.56 -6.47 10.42
N PHE A 23 9.61 -6.45 9.48
CA PHE A 23 8.47 -7.37 9.53
C PHE A 23 8.88 -8.84 9.36
N ALA A 24 9.83 -9.13 8.47
CA ALA A 24 10.31 -10.50 8.26
C ALA A 24 10.89 -11.12 9.55
N GLU A 25 11.62 -10.34 10.37
CA GLU A 25 12.16 -10.79 11.65
C GLU A 25 11.06 -11.12 12.66
N TYR A 26 10.06 -10.25 12.80
CA TYR A 26 8.92 -10.50 13.71
C TYR A 26 8.10 -11.71 13.27
N TYR A 27 7.91 -11.86 11.96
CA TYR A 27 7.22 -13.02 11.40
C TYR A 27 7.97 -14.32 11.72
N ASP A 28 9.27 -14.41 11.43
CA ASP A 28 10.04 -15.64 11.69
C ASP A 28 10.06 -15.96 13.20
N ARG A 29 10.20 -14.95 14.05
CA ARG A 29 10.15 -15.11 15.51
C ARG A 29 8.84 -15.72 15.99
N TYR A 30 7.70 -15.23 15.49
CA TYR A 30 6.39 -15.79 15.81
C TYR A 30 6.27 -17.26 15.36
N TYR A 31 6.52 -17.55 14.09
CA TYR A 31 6.38 -18.91 13.56
C TYR A 31 7.41 -19.90 14.13
N ARG A 32 8.59 -19.44 14.52
CA ARG A 32 9.57 -20.25 15.26
C ARG A 32 9.05 -20.60 16.65
N SER A 33 8.48 -19.63 17.38
CA SER A 33 7.92 -19.87 18.71
C SER A 33 6.77 -20.89 18.72
N VAL A 34 5.96 -20.90 17.66
CA VAL A 34 4.89 -21.89 17.46
C VAL A 34 5.49 -23.28 17.19
N ARG A 35 6.51 -23.38 16.33
CA ARG A 35 7.17 -24.65 15.97
C ARG A 35 7.98 -25.27 17.11
N GLU A 36 8.66 -24.45 17.91
CA GLU A 36 9.52 -24.89 19.01
C GLU A 36 8.75 -25.16 20.32
N GLY A 37 7.45 -24.87 20.36
CA GLY A 37 6.60 -25.14 21.53
C GLY A 37 6.81 -24.17 22.68
N ALA A 38 6.90 -22.86 22.40
CA ALA A 38 6.92 -21.83 23.43
C ALA A 38 5.62 -21.83 24.28
N THR A 39 5.66 -21.19 25.45
CA THR A 39 4.45 -21.05 26.28
C THR A 39 3.38 -20.25 25.54
N LEU A 40 2.11 -20.55 25.80
CA LEU A 40 0.97 -19.89 25.16
C LEU A 40 1.09 -18.36 25.26
N GLN A 41 1.39 -17.84 26.46
CA GLN A 41 1.58 -16.41 26.70
C GLN A 41 2.62 -15.79 25.76
N LYS A 42 3.73 -16.48 25.51
CA LYS A 42 4.82 -15.99 24.68
C LYS A 42 4.49 -16.01 23.18
N ILE A 43 3.70 -17.00 22.74
CA ILE A 43 3.21 -17.05 21.36
C ILE A 43 2.25 -15.87 21.10
N TYR A 44 1.36 -15.57 22.04
CA TYR A 44 0.47 -14.41 21.93
C TYR A 44 1.24 -13.10 21.88
N GLU A 45 2.23 -12.92 22.76
CA GLU A 45 3.12 -11.74 22.77
C GLU A 45 3.81 -11.54 21.41
N TYR A 46 4.44 -12.57 20.85
CA TYR A 46 5.09 -12.48 19.54
C TYR A 46 4.11 -12.28 18.39
N GLY A 47 2.90 -12.83 18.48
CA GLY A 47 1.88 -12.60 17.45
C GLY A 47 1.38 -11.15 17.46
N ASP A 48 1.20 -10.56 18.65
CA ASP A 48 0.85 -9.15 18.77
C ASP A 48 1.97 -8.23 18.26
N GLU A 49 3.24 -8.54 18.57
CA GLU A 49 4.41 -7.83 18.01
C GLU A 49 4.44 -7.90 16.48
N MET A 50 4.18 -9.08 15.90
CA MET A 50 4.12 -9.28 14.45
C MET A 50 2.97 -8.47 13.82
N ILE A 51 1.78 -8.47 14.41
CA ILE A 51 0.63 -7.69 13.94
C ILE A 51 0.94 -6.18 14.00
N LEU A 52 1.58 -5.72 15.08
CA LEU A 52 2.01 -4.34 15.22
C LEU A 52 3.07 -3.97 14.16
N SER A 53 4.05 -4.84 13.93
CA SER A 53 5.07 -4.64 12.89
C SER A 53 4.43 -4.52 11.49
N ALA A 54 3.49 -5.39 11.13
CA ALA A 54 2.76 -5.29 9.85
C ALA A 54 2.04 -3.94 9.70
N ARG A 55 1.40 -3.45 10.76
CA ARG A 55 0.76 -2.12 10.76
C ARG A 55 1.78 -1.00 10.61
N ASN A 56 2.94 -1.11 11.27
CA ASN A 56 4.01 -0.13 11.18
C ASN A 56 4.62 -0.05 9.78
N VAL A 57 4.78 -1.17 9.07
CA VAL A 57 5.21 -1.17 7.65
C VAL A 57 4.32 -0.24 6.83
N ILE A 58 2.98 -0.36 6.96
CA ILE A 58 2.02 0.46 6.21
C ILE A 58 2.08 1.92 6.67
N LEU A 59 1.96 2.16 7.98
CA LEU A 59 1.85 3.51 8.55
C LEU A 59 3.12 4.33 8.32
N ASP A 60 4.30 3.73 8.48
CA ASP A 60 5.57 4.44 8.27
C ASP A 60 5.83 4.70 6.79
N THR A 61 5.47 3.76 5.91
CA THR A 61 5.48 3.99 4.46
C THR A 61 4.61 5.17 4.09
N MET A 62 3.37 5.22 4.61
CA MET A 62 2.44 6.33 4.38
C MET A 62 3.00 7.66 4.90
N ARG A 63 3.61 7.65 6.09
CA ARG A 63 4.18 8.84 6.72
C ARG A 63 5.34 9.41 5.91
N ILE A 64 6.31 8.58 5.54
CA ILE A 64 7.47 9.02 4.75
C ILE A 64 7.05 9.47 3.36
N GLN A 65 6.20 8.69 2.69
CA GLN A 65 5.69 9.08 1.38
C GLN A 65 4.85 10.35 1.45
N GLY A 66 4.17 10.62 2.58
CA GLY A 66 3.37 11.83 2.79
C GLY A 66 4.24 13.08 2.85
N ILE A 67 5.37 12.99 3.58
CA ILE A 67 6.38 14.04 3.62
C ILE A 67 6.96 14.27 2.22
N ALA A 68 7.35 13.19 1.52
CA ALA A 68 7.86 13.28 0.16
C ALA A 68 6.84 13.93 -0.78
N PHE A 69 5.57 13.52 -0.72
CA PHE A 69 4.48 14.07 -1.53
C PHE A 69 4.33 15.59 -1.33
N ILE A 70 4.35 16.07 -0.09
CA ILE A 70 4.30 17.51 0.21
C ILE A 70 5.50 18.23 -0.40
N ILE A 71 6.72 17.67 -0.28
CA ILE A 71 7.92 18.23 -0.91
C ILE A 71 7.73 18.32 -2.43
N PHE A 72 7.28 17.25 -3.08
CA PHE A 72 7.04 17.26 -4.53
C PHE A 72 6.00 18.30 -4.95
N LEU A 73 4.94 18.52 -4.16
CA LEU A 73 3.97 19.58 -4.41
C LEU A 73 4.59 20.98 -4.32
N LEU A 74 5.46 21.23 -3.33
CA LEU A 74 6.13 22.52 -3.17
C LEU A 74 7.11 22.85 -4.30
N PHE A 75 7.72 21.83 -4.92
CA PHE A 75 8.73 21.98 -5.97
C PHE A 75 8.20 21.65 -7.38
N ASP A 76 6.90 21.45 -7.56
CA ASP A 76 6.28 20.98 -8.80
C ASP A 76 6.63 21.83 -10.04
N THR A 77 6.58 23.15 -9.90
CA THR A 77 6.82 24.13 -10.95
C THR A 77 8.29 24.14 -11.36
N PHE A 78 9.18 24.02 -10.38
CA PHE A 78 10.62 23.91 -10.62
C PHE A 78 10.95 22.60 -11.36
N LEU A 79 10.36 21.49 -10.92
CA LEU A 79 10.51 20.19 -11.60
C LEU A 79 10.03 20.28 -13.05
N LEU A 80 8.81 20.76 -13.31
CA LEU A 80 8.28 20.86 -14.67
C LEU A 80 9.17 21.74 -15.58
N LYS A 81 9.70 22.85 -15.07
CA LYS A 81 10.62 23.71 -15.81
C LYS A 81 11.93 23.01 -16.18
N ILE A 82 12.53 22.26 -15.24
CA ILE A 82 13.75 21.49 -15.51
C ILE A 82 13.52 20.45 -16.61
N PHE A 83 12.38 19.76 -16.55
CA PHE A 83 12.02 18.75 -17.55
C PHE A 83 11.45 19.34 -18.86
N ASN A 84 11.42 20.67 -18.99
CA ASN A 84 10.88 21.40 -20.13
C ASN A 84 9.42 21.00 -20.47
N ILE A 85 8.62 20.78 -19.42
CA ILE A 85 7.20 20.41 -19.50
C ILE A 85 6.33 21.65 -19.25
N SER A 86 5.26 21.81 -20.02
CA SER A 86 4.30 22.89 -19.84
C SER A 86 3.68 22.88 -18.44
N LEU A 87 3.62 24.05 -17.79
CA LEU A 87 2.99 24.23 -16.47
C LEU A 87 1.48 23.95 -16.48
N LEU A 88 0.86 23.86 -17.65
CA LEU A 88 -0.53 23.44 -17.82
C LEU A 88 -0.79 22.02 -17.25
N TYR A 89 0.25 21.20 -17.16
CA TYR A 89 0.15 19.83 -16.64
C TYR A 89 0.23 19.73 -15.10
N ILE A 90 0.41 20.83 -14.37
CA ILE A 90 0.50 20.81 -12.89
C ILE A 90 -0.71 20.11 -12.24
N PRO A 91 -1.98 20.45 -12.57
CA PRO A 91 -3.13 19.81 -11.96
C PRO A 91 -3.15 18.30 -12.22
N LEU A 92 -2.82 17.89 -13.45
CA LEU A 92 -2.71 16.48 -13.83
C LEU A 92 -1.59 15.78 -13.05
N LEU A 93 -0.43 16.44 -12.86
CA LEU A 93 0.65 15.91 -12.05
C LEU A 93 0.19 15.65 -10.61
N HIS A 94 -0.50 16.60 -9.98
CA HIS A 94 -1.00 16.44 -8.60
C HIS A 94 -1.92 15.23 -8.44
N ILE A 95 -2.88 15.07 -9.36
CA ILE A 95 -3.81 13.93 -9.38
C ILE A 95 -3.03 12.62 -9.53
N LEU A 96 -2.08 12.57 -10.47
CA LEU A 96 -1.27 11.37 -10.69
C LEU A 96 -0.37 11.05 -9.50
N MET A 97 0.22 12.05 -8.84
CA MET A 97 1.03 11.85 -7.64
C MET A 97 0.18 11.32 -6.47
N LEU A 98 -1.06 11.80 -6.33
CA LEU A 98 -1.99 11.25 -5.35
C LEU A 98 -2.35 9.79 -5.69
N GLY A 99 -2.55 9.50 -6.97
CA GLY A 99 -2.77 8.13 -7.43
C GLY A 99 -1.58 7.22 -7.10
N THR A 100 -0.35 7.62 -7.42
CA THR A 100 0.83 6.80 -7.11
C THR A 100 1.07 6.67 -5.61
N TYR A 101 0.73 7.70 -4.81
CA TYR A 101 0.70 7.59 -3.35
C TYR A 101 -0.25 6.48 -2.89
N LEU A 102 -1.50 6.48 -3.34
CA LEU A 102 -2.49 5.46 -2.96
C LEU A 102 -2.10 4.08 -3.50
N GLN A 103 -1.43 4.02 -4.64
CA GLN A 103 -0.89 2.78 -5.21
C GLN A 103 0.17 2.17 -4.30
N LEU A 104 1.05 2.98 -3.70
CA LEU A 104 2.04 2.51 -2.75
C LEU A 104 1.40 1.82 -1.54
N VAL A 105 0.38 2.47 -0.97
CA VAL A 105 -0.35 1.93 0.18
C VAL A 105 -1.02 0.61 -0.18
N PHE A 106 -1.62 0.55 -1.37
CA PHE A 106 -2.23 -0.68 -1.88
C PHE A 106 -1.19 -1.79 -2.04
N MET A 107 -0.02 -1.49 -2.62
CA MET A 107 1.09 -2.44 -2.75
C MET A 107 1.56 -2.96 -1.39
N ALA A 108 1.67 -2.10 -0.38
CA ALA A 108 2.08 -2.51 0.96
C ALA A 108 1.09 -3.51 1.58
N ILE A 109 -0.22 -3.25 1.45
CA ILE A 109 -1.26 -4.14 1.96
C ILE A 109 -1.23 -5.50 1.23
N ILE A 110 -1.13 -5.48 -0.10
CA ILE A 110 -1.06 -6.70 -0.92
C ILE A 110 0.19 -7.52 -0.57
N ALA A 111 1.33 -6.87 -0.36
CA ALA A 111 2.56 -7.54 0.03
C ALA A 111 2.42 -8.25 1.38
N ILE A 112 1.83 -7.59 2.38
CA ILE A 112 1.57 -8.21 3.68
C ILE A 112 0.60 -9.39 3.55
N LEU A 113 -0.50 -9.24 2.81
CA LEU A 113 -1.43 -10.35 2.55
C LEU A 113 -0.73 -11.55 1.91
N ASN A 114 0.12 -11.31 0.92
CA ASN A 114 0.91 -12.36 0.26
C ASN A 114 1.95 -12.99 1.20
N TYR A 115 2.54 -12.21 2.11
CA TYR A 115 3.48 -12.72 3.11
C TYR A 115 2.80 -13.73 4.05
N PHE A 116 1.53 -13.48 4.39
CA PHE A 116 0.69 -14.40 5.15
C PHE A 116 0.00 -15.50 4.29
N ASP A 117 0.41 -15.64 3.03
CA ASP A 117 -0.18 -16.58 2.06
C ASP A 117 -1.70 -16.41 1.85
N ARG A 118 -2.25 -15.22 2.14
CA ARG A 118 -3.66 -14.82 1.90
C ARG A 118 -3.89 -14.46 0.44
N ARG A 119 -3.59 -15.41 -0.45
CA ARG A 119 -3.63 -15.25 -1.91
C ARG A 119 -5.02 -14.89 -2.41
N LEU A 120 -6.07 -15.41 -1.78
CA LEU A 120 -7.45 -15.15 -2.18
C LEU A 120 -7.82 -13.67 -1.93
N GLU A 121 -7.51 -13.15 -0.74
CA GLU A 121 -7.75 -11.75 -0.39
C GLU A 121 -6.93 -10.79 -1.25
N ALA A 122 -5.66 -11.14 -1.52
CA ALA A 122 -4.80 -10.38 -2.43
C ALA A 122 -5.38 -10.37 -3.85
N MET A 123 -5.79 -11.54 -4.37
CA MET A 123 -6.40 -11.68 -5.70
C MET A 123 -7.70 -10.89 -5.80
N ILE A 124 -8.60 -10.99 -4.82
CA ILE A 124 -9.87 -10.25 -4.79
C ILE A 124 -9.59 -8.73 -4.81
N SER A 125 -8.65 -8.26 -3.99
CA SER A 125 -8.28 -6.85 -3.92
C SER A 125 -7.70 -6.34 -5.26
N SER A 126 -6.83 -7.14 -5.89
CA SER A 126 -6.27 -6.82 -7.21
C SER A 126 -7.32 -6.85 -8.33
N LEU A 127 -8.27 -7.79 -8.28
CA LEU A 127 -9.36 -7.88 -9.25
C LEU A 127 -10.32 -6.69 -9.12
N ILE A 128 -10.65 -6.29 -7.88
CA ILE A 128 -11.43 -5.08 -7.62
C ILE A 128 -10.72 -3.87 -8.21
N PHE A 129 -9.40 -3.73 -7.98
CA PHE A 129 -8.62 -2.66 -8.57
C PHE A 129 -8.65 -2.69 -10.11
N ALA A 130 -8.46 -3.85 -10.74
CA ALA A 130 -8.48 -3.97 -12.18
C ALA A 130 -9.84 -3.55 -12.77
N ILE A 131 -10.94 -4.03 -12.17
CA ILE A 131 -12.31 -3.74 -12.63
C ILE A 131 -12.65 -2.27 -12.41
N THR A 132 -12.42 -1.72 -11.20
CA THR A 132 -12.71 -0.30 -10.91
C THR A 132 -11.86 0.61 -11.78
N ASN A 133 -10.57 0.29 -11.95
CA ASN A 133 -9.66 1.06 -12.81
C ASN A 133 -10.11 1.06 -14.26
N PHE A 134 -10.55 -0.08 -14.79
CA PHE A 134 -11.09 -0.14 -16.14
C PHE A 134 -12.36 0.72 -16.27
N ILE A 135 -13.35 0.54 -15.40
CA ILE A 135 -14.63 1.26 -15.45
C ILE A 135 -14.42 2.76 -15.28
N PHE A 136 -13.69 3.19 -14.24
CA PHE A 136 -13.49 4.60 -13.98
C PHE A 136 -12.60 5.26 -15.03
N SER A 137 -11.60 4.57 -15.57
CA SER A 137 -10.81 5.09 -16.69
C SER A 137 -11.70 5.35 -17.91
N LEU A 138 -12.57 4.40 -18.30
CA LEU A 138 -13.51 4.59 -19.40
C LEU A 138 -14.41 5.82 -19.19
N ILE A 139 -14.98 5.97 -17.99
CA ILE A 139 -15.81 7.13 -17.63
C ILE A 139 -15.01 8.42 -17.77
N THR A 140 -13.80 8.48 -17.18
CA THR A 140 -12.99 9.71 -17.23
C THR A 140 -12.49 10.06 -18.63
N VAL A 141 -12.23 9.07 -19.48
CA VAL A 141 -11.87 9.30 -20.89
C VAL A 141 -13.05 9.91 -21.65
N TYR A 142 -14.26 9.41 -21.43
CA TYR A 142 -15.46 9.95 -22.05
C TYR A 142 -15.78 11.39 -21.58
N LEU A 143 -15.54 11.70 -20.30
CA LEU A 143 -15.73 13.05 -19.75
C LEU A 143 -14.69 14.07 -20.24
N GLY A 144 -13.59 13.59 -20.85
CA GLY A 144 -12.59 14.42 -21.52
C GLY A 144 -11.34 14.74 -20.68
N PRO A 145 -10.40 15.52 -21.25
CA PRO A 145 -9.04 15.66 -20.72
C PRO A 145 -8.91 16.23 -19.30
N TYR A 146 -9.90 17.02 -18.87
CA TYR A 146 -9.93 17.57 -17.51
C TYR A 146 -10.06 16.49 -16.43
N TYR A 147 -10.60 15.31 -16.76
CA TYR A 147 -10.82 14.21 -15.82
C TYR A 147 -9.73 13.13 -15.86
N TYR A 148 -8.68 13.33 -16.63
CA TYR A 148 -7.60 12.36 -16.72
C TYR A 148 -6.91 12.14 -15.36
N GLY A 149 -6.64 10.88 -15.04
CA GLY A 149 -6.03 10.47 -13.76
C GLY A 149 -7.02 10.28 -12.61
N TYR A 150 -8.19 10.92 -12.62
CA TYR A 150 -9.17 10.75 -11.53
C TYR A 150 -9.68 9.32 -11.42
N GLY A 151 -9.89 8.63 -12.55
CA GLY A 151 -10.35 7.25 -12.54
C GLY A 151 -9.38 6.31 -11.82
N PHE A 152 -8.08 6.53 -12.01
CA PHE A 152 -7.01 5.81 -11.31
C PHE A 152 -7.04 6.07 -9.79
N VAL A 153 -7.15 7.34 -9.38
CA VAL A 153 -7.24 7.72 -7.96
C VAL A 153 -8.44 7.09 -7.27
N PHE A 154 -9.64 7.20 -7.86
CA PHE A 154 -10.86 6.64 -7.28
C PHE A 154 -10.81 5.11 -7.20
N SER A 155 -10.24 4.46 -8.21
CA SER A 155 -10.10 3.01 -8.22
C SER A 155 -9.21 2.53 -7.09
N LEU A 156 -8.06 3.20 -6.90
CA LEU A 156 -7.17 2.90 -5.79
C LEU A 156 -7.78 3.23 -4.44
N LEU A 157 -8.57 4.29 -4.30
CA LEU A 157 -9.26 4.61 -3.06
C LEU A 157 -10.22 3.49 -2.66
N VAL A 158 -11.05 3.02 -3.60
CA VAL A 158 -11.97 1.89 -3.38
C VAL A 158 -11.19 0.62 -3.03
N SER A 159 -10.16 0.30 -3.81
CA SER A 159 -9.36 -0.91 -3.59
C SER A 159 -8.58 -0.91 -2.29
N ASN A 160 -8.04 0.24 -1.87
CA ASN A 160 -7.40 0.39 -0.57
C ASN A 160 -8.38 0.15 0.58
N ILE A 161 -9.59 0.70 0.52
CA ILE A 161 -10.62 0.47 1.55
C ILE A 161 -10.92 -1.02 1.69
N VAL A 162 -11.16 -1.71 0.58
CA VAL A 162 -11.43 -3.16 0.60
C VAL A 162 -10.23 -3.94 1.14
N ALA A 163 -9.02 -3.64 0.66
CA ALA A 163 -7.81 -4.33 1.08
C ALA A 163 -7.52 -4.13 2.58
N ILE A 164 -7.75 -2.92 3.12
CA ILE A 164 -7.62 -2.63 4.56
C ILE A 164 -8.63 -3.43 5.37
N ILE A 165 -9.89 -3.52 4.92
CA ILE A 165 -10.92 -4.30 5.61
C ILE A 165 -10.54 -5.79 5.66
N LEU A 166 -10.08 -6.35 4.54
CA LEU A 166 -9.64 -7.74 4.46
C LEU A 166 -8.41 -7.99 5.35
N LEU A 167 -7.40 -7.13 5.28
CA LEU A 167 -6.21 -7.23 6.12
C LEU A 167 -6.56 -7.12 7.61
N ARG A 168 -7.39 -6.16 8.01
CA ARG A 168 -7.80 -5.98 9.41
C ARG A 168 -8.54 -7.21 9.93
N ARG A 169 -9.47 -7.76 9.13
CA ARG A 169 -10.19 -8.97 9.48
C ARG A 169 -9.22 -10.14 9.70
N PHE A 170 -8.29 -10.34 8.77
CA PHE A 170 -7.26 -11.36 8.88
C PHE A 170 -6.40 -11.18 10.14
N LEU A 171 -5.83 -9.99 10.36
CA LEU A 171 -4.95 -9.74 11.51
C LEU A 171 -5.65 -9.93 12.86
N ASN A 172 -6.96 -9.65 12.95
CA ASN A 172 -7.74 -9.91 14.17
C ASN A 172 -8.00 -11.42 14.41
N GLU A 173 -7.99 -12.22 13.34
CA GLU A 173 -8.25 -13.66 13.39
C GLU A 173 -6.93 -14.48 13.46
N VAL A 174 -5.74 -13.86 13.36
CA VAL A 174 -4.44 -14.56 13.29
C VAL A 174 -4.26 -15.56 14.43
N HIS A 175 -4.47 -15.13 15.69
CA HIS A 175 -4.33 -16.03 16.84
C HIS A 175 -5.34 -17.18 16.81
N TYR A 176 -6.56 -16.92 16.33
CA TYR A 176 -7.60 -17.95 16.24
C TYR A 176 -7.27 -18.99 15.15
N GLN A 177 -6.84 -18.55 13.97
CA GLN A 177 -6.55 -19.47 12.87
C GLN A 177 -5.30 -20.33 13.12
N THR A 178 -4.27 -19.80 13.80
CA THR A 178 -3.06 -20.57 14.12
C THR A 178 -3.35 -21.74 15.08
N PHE A 179 -4.32 -21.61 15.99
CA PHE A 179 -4.57 -22.60 17.05
C PHE A 179 -5.83 -23.46 16.88
N MET A 180 -6.82 -23.05 16.10
CA MET A 180 -8.09 -23.81 15.95
C MET A 180 -8.28 -24.50 14.59
N LEU A 181 -7.54 -24.11 13.55
CA LEU A 181 -7.72 -24.64 12.19
C LEU A 181 -6.51 -25.41 11.65
N ASN A 182 -5.43 -25.51 12.42
CA ASN A 182 -4.26 -26.35 12.16
C ASN A 182 -4.01 -27.31 13.32
#